data_AF-A0A450XXT8-F1
#
_entry.id   AF-A0A450XXT8-F1
#
_cell.length_a   1.000
_cell.length_b   1.000
_cell.length_c   1.000
_cell.angle_alpha   90.00
_cell.angle_beta   90.00
_cell.angle_gamma   90.00
#
_symmetry.space_group_name_H-M   'P 1'
#
loop_
_entity.id
_entity.type
_entity.pdbx_description
1 polymer ?
#
loop_
_entity_poly.entity_id
_entity_poly.type
_entity_poly.pdbx_seq_one_letter_code
_entity_poly.pdbx_strand_id
1 'polypeptide(L)'
;METSNEAGFKRNYQTRLKLKGLQPSTIDAYARAIRRIGAHFDYRLDDLSEAQLTDYFSDLLDSRSWSVVKHDLYGLNWFISRSALQISQVFTTFY
;
A
#
# COMPACT_ATOMS: atom_id res chain seq x y z
N MET A 1 15.92 8.49 -13.89
CA MET A 1 16.81 7.34 -13.57
C MET A 1 16.33 6.70 -12.26
N GLU A 2 15.05 6.28 -12.23
CA GLU A 2 14.32 5.83 -11.01
C GLU A 2 13.98 4.34 -11.01
N THR A 3 14.39 3.60 -12.04
CA THR A 3 13.96 2.23 -12.29
C THR A 3 14.58 1.18 -11.34
N SER A 4 15.75 1.47 -10.76
CA SER A 4 16.43 0.53 -9.85
C SER A 4 15.71 0.35 -8.51
N ASN A 5 15.14 1.43 -7.96
CA ASN A 5 14.45 1.39 -6.67
C ASN A 5 13.09 0.68 -6.80
N GLU A 6 12.32 0.99 -7.85
CA GLU A 6 11.05 0.31 -8.14
C GLU A 6 11.25 -1.20 -8.36
N ALA A 7 12.23 -1.58 -9.19
CA ALA A 7 12.45 -2.99 -9.55
C ALA A 7 12.88 -3.83 -8.33
N GLY A 8 13.80 -3.30 -7.52
CA GLY A 8 14.23 -3.94 -6.26
C GLY A 8 13.07 -4.07 -5.27
N PHE A 9 12.32 -3.00 -5.07
CA PHE A 9 11.14 -2.96 -4.21
C PHE A 9 10.08 -3.99 -4.65
N LYS A 10 9.74 -4.01 -5.94
CA LYS A 10 8.76 -4.92 -6.56
C LYS A 10 9.12 -6.39 -6.31
N ARG A 11 10.38 -6.76 -6.54
CA ARG A 11 10.87 -8.14 -6.37
C ARG A 11 10.79 -8.59 -4.91
N ASN A 12 11.25 -7.74 -3.99
CA ASN A 12 11.23 -8.03 -2.56
C ASN A 12 9.78 -8.19 -2.04
N TYR A 13 8.89 -7.29 -2.46
CA TYR A 13 7.48 -7.32 -2.04
C TYR A 13 6.71 -8.53 -2.57
N GLN A 14 6.81 -8.83 -3.88
CA GLN A 14 6.12 -9.98 -4.47
C GLN A 14 6.59 -11.31 -3.88
N THR A 15 7.88 -11.44 -3.59
CA THR A 15 8.44 -12.63 -2.93
C THR A 15 7.82 -12.82 -1.54
N ARG A 16 7.70 -11.73 -0.76
CA ARG A 16 7.06 -11.75 0.56
C ARG A 16 5.60 -12.20 0.50
N LEU A 17 4.83 -11.70 -0.46
CA LEU A 17 3.42 -12.05 -0.64
C LEU A 17 3.25 -13.55 -0.97
N LYS A 18 4.11 -14.09 -1.85
CA LYS A 18 4.13 -15.51 -2.19
C LYS A 18 4.46 -16.41 -0.99
N LEU A 19 5.45 -16.02 -0.18
CA LEU A 19 5.85 -16.78 1.01
C LEU A 19 4.74 -16.88 2.08
N LYS A 20 3.74 -16.00 2.04
CA LYS A 20 2.58 -16.03 2.94
C LYS A 20 1.40 -16.86 2.41
N GLY A 21 1.53 -17.48 1.23
CA GLY A 21 0.49 -18.35 0.66
C GLY A 21 -0.76 -17.61 0.18
N LEU A 22 -0.65 -16.32 -0.14
CA LEU A 22 -1.78 -15.54 -0.68
C LEU A 22 -2.16 -16.02 -2.08
N GLN A 23 -3.45 -15.95 -2.42
CA GLN A 23 -3.90 -16.24 -3.77
C GLN A 23 -3.28 -15.27 -4.79
N PRO A 24 -2.96 -15.74 -6.02
CA PRO A 24 -2.34 -14.91 -7.06
C PRO A 24 -3.09 -13.60 -7.33
N SER A 25 -4.41 -13.65 -7.37
CA SER A 25 -5.27 -12.47 -7.55
C SER A 25 -5.08 -11.41 -6.46
N THR A 26 -4.88 -11.85 -5.21
CA THR A 26 -4.63 -10.97 -4.06
C THR A 26 -3.22 -10.40 -4.13
N ILE A 27 -2.24 -11.21 -4.54
CA ILE A 27 -0.85 -10.76 -4.77
C ILE A 27 -0.83 -9.63 -5.81
N ASP A 28 -1.57 -9.79 -6.91
CA ASP A 28 -1.61 -8.80 -7.98
C ASP A 28 -2.36 -7.52 -7.59
N ALA A 29 -3.44 -7.64 -6.82
CA ALA A 29 -4.15 -6.48 -6.28
C ALA A 29 -3.25 -5.67 -5.34
N TYR A 30 -2.60 -6.34 -4.39
CA TYR A 30 -1.74 -5.67 -3.41
C TYR A 30 -0.46 -5.12 -4.05
N ALA A 31 0.12 -5.82 -5.03
CA ALA A 31 1.26 -5.31 -5.77
C ALA A 31 0.90 -4.05 -6.60
N ARG A 32 -0.33 -3.95 -7.11
CA ARG A 32 -0.81 -2.73 -7.78
C ARG A 32 -1.04 -1.59 -6.79
N ALA A 33 -1.60 -1.89 -5.63
CA ALA A 33 -1.77 -0.92 -4.55
C ALA A 33 -0.44 -0.28 -4.15
N ILE A 34 0.52 -1.11 -3.75
CA ILE A 34 1.81 -0.62 -3.27
C ILE A 34 2.60 0.10 -4.35
N ARG A 35 2.50 -0.27 -5.63
CA ARG A 35 3.12 0.52 -6.71
C ARG A 35 2.53 1.90 -6.84
N ARG A 36 1.21 2.03 -6.72
CA ARG A 36 0.52 3.33 -6.83
C ARG A 36 0.86 4.22 -5.65
N ILE A 37 0.85 3.67 -4.44
CA ILE A 37 1.23 4.41 -3.22
C ILE A 37 2.72 4.75 -3.28
N GLY A 38 3.58 3.79 -3.65
CA GLY A 38 5.01 4.00 -3.85
C GLY A 38 5.31 5.10 -4.86
N ALA A 39 4.65 5.10 -6.01
CA ALA A 39 4.83 6.15 -7.02
C ALA A 39 4.43 7.55 -6.52
N HIS A 40 3.51 7.66 -5.55
CA HIS A 40 3.13 8.94 -4.96
C HIS A 40 4.16 9.44 -3.91
N PHE A 41 4.87 8.52 -3.27
CA PHE A 41 5.84 8.82 -2.20
C PHE A 41 7.29 8.45 -2.56
N ASP A 42 7.65 8.44 -3.84
CA ASP A 42 8.99 8.08 -4.34
C ASP A 42 9.54 6.74 -3.80
N TYR A 43 8.65 5.77 -3.58
CA TYR A 43 8.89 4.46 -3.00
C TYR A 43 9.49 4.49 -1.58
N ARG A 44 9.36 5.62 -0.87
CA ARG A 44 9.76 5.79 0.54
C ARG A 44 8.57 5.55 1.47
N LEU A 45 8.16 4.28 1.58
CA LEU A 45 7.00 3.88 2.39
C LEU A 45 7.34 3.59 3.87
N ASP A 46 8.62 3.67 4.25
CA ASP A 46 9.09 3.24 5.58
C ASP A 46 8.81 4.27 6.69
N ASP A 47 8.52 5.53 6.34
CA ASP A 47 8.39 6.66 7.27
C ASP A 47 7.23 7.59 6.86
N LEU A 48 6.08 7.01 6.48
CA LEU A 48 4.88 7.78 6.16
C LEU A 48 4.14 8.16 7.43
N SER A 49 3.89 9.46 7.59
CA SER A 49 3.05 9.99 8.66
C SER A 49 1.56 9.72 8.40
N GLU A 50 0.77 9.70 9.47
CA GLU A 50 -0.69 9.55 9.38
C GLU A 50 -1.35 10.64 8.54
N ALA A 51 -0.84 11.88 8.62
CA ALA A 51 -1.33 12.99 7.81
C ALA A 51 -1.11 12.74 6.31
N GLN A 52 0.09 12.33 5.91
CA GLN A 52 0.39 12.00 4.50
C GLN A 52 -0.50 10.88 3.97
N LEU A 53 -0.77 9.85 4.78
CA LEU A 53 -1.68 8.78 4.40
C LEU A 53 -3.12 9.28 4.29
N THR A 54 -3.56 10.13 5.21
CA THR A 54 -4.92 10.70 5.22
C THR A 54 -5.15 11.56 3.99
N ASP A 55 -4.21 12.43 3.64
CA ASP A 55 -4.29 13.27 2.45
C ASP A 55 -4.34 12.40 1.18
N TYR A 56 -3.42 11.44 1.06
CA TYR A 56 -3.38 10.52 -0.09
C TYR A 56 -4.69 9.75 -0.28
N PHE A 57 -5.25 9.18 0.80
CA PHE A 57 -6.47 8.39 0.71
C PHE A 57 -7.72 9.25 0.49
N SER A 58 -7.71 10.51 0.93
CA SER A 58 -8.78 11.47 0.63
C SER A 58 -8.79 11.81 -0.86
N ASP A 59 -7.63 12.15 -1.44
CA ASP A 59 -7.50 12.39 -2.89
C ASP A 59 -7.86 11.15 -3.72
N LEU A 60 -7.48 9.97 -3.22
CA LEU A 60 -7.80 8.70 -3.88
C LEU A 60 -9.31 8.41 -3.83
N LEU A 61 -9.99 8.76 -2.74
CA LEU A 61 -11.43 8.60 -2.58
C LEU A 61 -12.20 9.47 -3.57
N ASP A 62 -11.75 10.71 -3.81
CA ASP A 62 -12.39 11.63 -4.73
C ASP A 62 -12.19 11.24 -6.21
N SER A 63 -11.13 10.48 -6.51
CA SER A 63 -10.73 10.14 -7.89
C SER A 63 -11.01 8.69 -8.31
N ARG A 64 -11.29 7.78 -7.36
CA ARG A 64 -11.44 6.33 -7.62
C ARG A 64 -12.66 5.74 -6.92
N SER A 65 -13.04 4.54 -7.35
CA SER A 65 -14.08 3.79 -6.65
C SER A 65 -13.61 3.31 -5.29
N TRP A 66 -14.56 3.16 -4.36
CA TRP A 66 -14.31 2.66 -3.01
C TRP A 66 -13.61 1.29 -2.96
N SER A 67 -13.84 0.43 -3.97
CA SER A 67 -13.15 -0.86 -4.08
C SER A 67 -11.63 -0.70 -4.27
N VAL A 68 -11.23 0.30 -5.07
CA VAL A 68 -9.81 0.64 -5.31
C VAL A 68 -9.16 1.16 -4.03
N VAL A 69 -9.85 2.05 -3.31
CA VAL A 69 -9.38 2.59 -2.02
C VAL A 69 -9.18 1.47 -0.99
N LYS A 70 -10.13 0.53 -0.88
CA LYS A 70 -9.99 -0.64 0.00
C LYS A 70 -8.78 -1.49 -0.35
N HIS A 71 -8.58 -1.81 -1.63
CA HIS A 71 -7.42 -2.61 -2.05
C HIS A 71 -6.09 -1.92 -1.70
N ASP A 72 -6.05 -0.60 -1.75
CA ASP A 72 -4.87 0.17 -1.37
C ASP A 72 -4.61 0.18 0.13
N LEU A 73 -5.66 0.41 0.93
CA LEU A 73 -5.58 0.28 2.38
C LEU A 73 -5.11 -1.11 2.81
N TYR A 74 -5.68 -2.17 2.22
CA TYR A 74 -5.28 -3.53 2.52
C TYR A 74 -3.83 -3.82 2.10
N GLY A 75 -3.43 -3.38 0.90
CA GLY A 75 -2.06 -3.54 0.42
C GLY A 75 -1.05 -2.84 1.32
N LEU A 76 -1.35 -1.59 1.72
CA LEU A 76 -0.53 -0.76 2.59
C LEU A 76 -0.44 -1.33 4.01
N ASN A 77 -1.58 -1.66 4.62
CA ASN A 77 -1.61 -2.29 5.93
C ASN A 77 -0.79 -3.57 5.91
N TRP A 78 -0.93 -4.41 4.88
CA TRP A 78 -0.12 -5.62 4.76
C TRP A 78 1.39 -5.33 4.64
N PHE A 79 1.77 -4.24 3.98
CA PHE A 79 3.16 -3.79 3.87
C PHE A 79 3.73 -3.30 5.22
N ILE A 80 3.00 -2.42 5.91
CA ILE A 80 3.38 -1.73 7.17
C ILE A 80 3.22 -2.61 8.41
N SER A 81 2.28 -3.55 8.46
CA SER A 81 2.03 -4.40 9.65
C SER A 81 3.22 -5.34 10.00
N ARG A 82 4.34 -5.24 9.28
CA ARG A 82 5.62 -5.86 9.65
C ARG A 82 6.65 -4.88 10.25
N SER A 83 6.44 -3.55 10.16
CA SER A 83 7.35 -2.53 10.68
C SER A 83 6.92 -1.93 12.04
N ALA A 84 5.63 -1.77 12.35
CA ALA A 84 5.16 -1.43 13.71
C ALA A 84 3.64 -1.62 13.84
N LEU A 85 3.19 -1.78 15.09
CA LEU A 85 1.82 -1.98 15.53
C LEU A 85 0.83 -0.87 15.08
N GLN A 86 -0.45 -1.28 14.96
CA GLN A 86 -1.69 -0.48 15.01
C GLN A 86 -2.04 0.45 13.83
N ILE A 87 -2.90 -0.05 12.94
CA ILE A 87 -3.82 0.79 12.14
C ILE A 87 -5.27 0.45 12.54
N SER A 88 -5.59 0.63 13.83
CA SER A 88 -6.97 0.50 14.32
C SER A 88 -7.78 1.80 14.17
N GLN A 89 -7.16 2.92 13.76
CA GLN A 89 -7.81 4.24 13.71
C GLN A 89 -8.24 4.66 12.30
N VAL A 90 -7.55 4.22 11.24
CA VAL A 90 -7.92 4.57 9.85
C VAL A 90 -9.24 3.93 9.42
N PHE A 91 -9.68 2.84 10.05
CA PHE A 91 -10.97 2.23 9.76
C PHE A 91 -12.17 2.95 10.41
N THR A 92 -11.94 3.79 11.43
CA THR A 92 -13.02 4.41 12.20
C THR A 92 -13.44 5.77 11.62
N THR A 93 -12.56 6.43 10.86
CA THR A 93 -12.84 7.76 10.26
C THR A 93 -13.62 7.68 8.96
N PHE A 94 -13.73 6.51 8.34
CA PHE A 94 -14.40 6.31 7.03
C PHE A 94 -15.68 5.46 7.12
N TYR A 95 -16.33 5.42 8.28
CA TYR A 95 -17.66 4.81 8.49
C TYR A 95 -18.67 5.83 9.02
#